data_AF-A0A955D7S0-F1
#
_entry.id   AF-A0A955D7S0-F1
#
_cell.length_a   1.000
_cell.length_b   1.000
_cell.length_c   1.000
_cell.angle_alpha   90.00
_cell.angle_beta   90.00
_cell.angle_gamma   90.00
#
_symmetry.space_group_name_H-M   'P 1'
#
loop_
_entity.id
_entity.type
_entity.pdbx_description
1 polymer ?
#
loop_
_entity_poly.entity_id
_entity_poly.type
_entity_poly.pdbx_seq_one_letter_code
_entity_poly.pdbx_strand_id
1 'polypeptide(L)'
;QGSMIHVFDQDFEQKVAEPFHEAYMAHTSTSPNYQILASLDLGRRQVALEGAELVQRQIENAMQLRDAIDNNPLLSRYVRCLRTSDLIPGEYRASHIDQPLRSHRMMDAWDVDEFVLDPSRITLSIGPTGFDGDEFKREQLMDRYGVQINKTSRNTVLFMTNIGTTRSSVAFLVEVLVTIASELDERISEMGLGERGRFEKKVRKLTGASAPLPNFSGFHPAFRDRSSPDATPEGDIRRAFYLSYDETNCEYLTGEQIDEKLDAGNDVVSATFVTPYPPGFPVLVPGQVVSPEILEYLLALDVKEIHGYHPVNGFRVFTPDALDRAANSRTHAD
;
A
#
# COMPACT_ATOMS: atom_id res chain seq x y z
N GLN A 1 -15.98 -2.35 10.98
CA GLN A 1 -16.38 -1.36 12.01
C GLN A 1 -15.81 -1.69 13.38
N GLY A 2 -15.78 -2.95 13.81
CA GLY A 2 -15.05 -3.31 15.04
C GLY A 2 -13.57 -2.95 14.95
N SER A 3 -13.06 -2.22 15.94
CA SER A 3 -11.65 -1.83 16.10
C SER A 3 -11.34 -1.69 17.59
N MET A 4 -10.05 -1.76 17.95
CA MET A 4 -9.56 -1.59 19.32
C MET A 4 -8.42 -0.57 19.30
N ILE A 5 -8.36 0.28 20.31
CA ILE A 5 -7.21 1.15 20.58
C ILE A 5 -6.46 0.53 21.76
N HIS A 6 -5.20 0.17 21.55
CA HIS A 6 -4.32 -0.32 22.60
C HIS A 6 -3.39 0.80 23.03
N VAL A 7 -3.47 1.20 24.29
CA VAL A 7 -2.62 2.25 24.87
C VAL A 7 -1.53 1.57 25.69
N PHE A 8 -0.27 1.90 25.38
CA PHE A 8 0.89 1.48 26.14
C PHE A 8 1.70 2.72 26.52
N ASP A 9 1.18 3.46 27.49
CA ASP A 9 1.74 4.72 27.98
C ASP A 9 1.59 4.80 29.51
N GLN A 10 2.72 5.03 30.20
CA GLN A 10 2.78 5.09 31.66
C GLN A 10 2.11 6.35 32.21
N ASP A 11 2.07 7.42 31.42
CA ASP A 11 1.52 8.72 31.82
C ASP A 11 0.02 8.84 31.46
N PHE A 12 -0.57 7.84 30.80
CA PHE A 12 -1.93 7.92 30.26
C PHE A 12 -2.96 8.33 31.31
N GLU A 13 -3.01 7.60 32.42
CA GLU A 13 -3.98 7.83 33.50
C GLU A 13 -3.86 9.23 34.13
N GLN A 14 -2.65 9.78 34.20
CA GLN A 14 -2.40 11.05 34.90
C GLN A 14 -2.50 12.27 34.00
N LYS A 15 -2.17 12.13 32.71
CA LYS A 15 -1.99 13.28 31.80
C LYS A 15 -2.88 13.27 30.57
N VAL A 16 -3.38 12.11 30.13
CA VAL A 16 -3.96 11.93 28.78
C VAL A 16 -5.38 11.37 28.80
N ALA A 17 -5.80 10.71 29.87
CA ALA A 17 -7.07 9.98 29.93
C ALA A 17 -8.30 10.85 29.60
N GLU A 18 -8.40 12.05 30.19
CA GLU A 18 -9.51 12.98 29.95
C GLU A 18 -9.58 13.47 28.49
N PRO A 19 -8.53 14.11 27.91
CA PRO A 19 -8.59 14.57 26.52
C PRO A 19 -8.73 13.41 25.53
N PHE A 20 -8.17 12.22 25.83
CA PHE A 20 -8.39 11.02 25.02
C PHE A 20 -9.86 10.60 25.03
N HIS A 21 -10.51 10.58 26.20
CA HIS A 21 -11.92 10.21 26.31
C HIS A 21 -12.82 11.19 25.56
N GLU A 22 -12.56 12.50 25.66
CA GLU A 22 -13.30 13.52 24.90
C GLU A 22 -13.16 13.30 23.39
N ALA A 23 -11.94 13.08 22.90
CA ALA A 23 -11.69 12.81 21.49
C ALA A 23 -12.37 11.51 21.01
N TYR A 24 -12.36 10.47 21.85
CA TYR A 24 -13.04 9.21 21.58
C TYR A 24 -14.57 9.42 21.48
N MET A 25 -15.16 10.18 22.40
CA MET A 25 -16.60 10.46 22.43
C MET A 25 -17.05 11.38 21.28
N ALA A 26 -16.17 12.24 20.76
CA ALA A 26 -16.48 13.07 19.59
C ALA A 26 -16.71 12.26 18.30
N HIS A 27 -16.16 11.04 18.22
CA HIS A 27 -16.26 10.17 17.04
C HIS A 27 -17.13 8.91 17.27
N THR A 28 -17.42 8.59 18.53
CA THR A 28 -18.18 7.40 18.90
C THR A 28 -19.67 7.72 19.00
N SER A 29 -20.50 6.86 18.42
CA SER A 29 -21.96 6.99 18.53
C SER A 29 -22.43 6.84 19.98
N THR A 30 -23.38 7.67 20.41
CA THR A 30 -24.08 7.54 21.70
C THR A 30 -24.98 6.31 21.79
N SER A 31 -25.21 5.62 20.66
CA SER A 31 -25.95 4.36 20.58
C SER A 31 -25.11 3.30 19.85
N PRO A 32 -24.12 2.68 20.52
CA PRO A 32 -23.22 1.74 19.88
C PRO A 32 -23.93 0.44 19.50
N ASN A 33 -23.43 -0.24 18.46
CA ASN A 33 -23.94 -1.55 18.10
C ASN A 33 -23.36 -2.62 19.04
N TYR A 34 -24.21 -3.15 19.91
CA TYR A 34 -23.84 -4.16 20.91
C TYR A 34 -23.35 -5.48 20.29
N GLN A 35 -23.80 -5.84 19.08
CA GLN A 35 -23.31 -7.05 18.40
C GLN A 35 -21.83 -6.90 17.99
N ILE A 36 -21.44 -5.69 17.55
CA ILE A 36 -20.04 -5.38 17.25
C ILE A 36 -19.20 -5.44 18.53
N LEU A 37 -19.68 -4.84 19.62
CA LEU A 37 -18.98 -4.88 20.91
C LEU A 37 -18.82 -6.32 21.44
N ALA A 38 -19.88 -7.12 21.37
CA ALA A 38 -19.83 -8.53 21.74
C ALA A 38 -18.85 -9.32 20.87
N SER A 39 -18.81 -9.06 19.55
CA SER A 39 -17.86 -9.71 18.64
C SER A 39 -16.41 -9.39 18.98
N LEU A 40 -16.12 -8.16 19.43
CA LEU A 40 -14.79 -7.74 19.84
C LEU A 40 -14.35 -8.43 21.15
N ASP A 41 -15.25 -8.55 22.12
CA ASP A 41 -14.94 -9.26 23.37
C ASP A 41 -14.74 -10.77 23.15
N LEU A 42 -15.56 -11.38 22.29
CA LEU A 42 -15.36 -12.77 21.87
C LEU A 42 -14.04 -12.97 21.13
N GLY A 43 -13.69 -12.05 20.21
CA GLY A 43 -12.42 -12.08 19.49
C GLY A 43 -11.22 -11.98 20.44
N ARG A 44 -11.26 -11.06 21.41
CA ARG A 44 -10.26 -10.95 22.47
C ARG A 44 -10.12 -12.24 23.26
N ARG A 45 -11.24 -12.85 23.66
CA ARG A 45 -11.24 -14.13 24.39
C ARG A 45 -10.62 -15.25 23.56
N GLN A 46 -10.95 -15.35 22.28
CA GLN A 46 -10.39 -16.38 21.39
C GLN A 46 -8.87 -16.21 21.26
N VAL A 47 -8.38 -14.97 21.06
CA VAL A 47 -6.93 -14.69 20.99
C VAL A 47 -6.24 -15.10 22.29
N ALA A 48 -6.84 -14.81 23.44
CA ALA A 48 -6.25 -15.14 24.74
C ALA A 48 -6.21 -16.65 25.05
N LEU A 49 -7.20 -17.43 24.58
CA LEU A 49 -7.33 -18.84 24.91
C LEU A 49 -6.73 -19.78 23.85
N GLU A 50 -6.89 -19.43 22.57
CA GLU A 50 -6.61 -20.31 21.42
C GLU A 50 -5.70 -19.64 20.37
N GLY A 51 -5.37 -18.35 20.56
CA GLY A 51 -4.72 -17.54 19.53
C GLY A 51 -3.37 -18.09 19.05
N ALA A 52 -2.54 -18.57 19.97
CA ALA A 52 -1.21 -19.10 19.62
C ALA A 52 -1.30 -20.30 18.67
N GLU A 53 -2.17 -21.27 18.96
CA GLU A 53 -2.37 -22.45 18.11
C GLU A 53 -2.98 -22.08 16.75
N LEU A 54 -3.98 -21.19 16.75
CA LEU A 54 -4.63 -20.74 15.52
C LEU A 54 -3.66 -19.99 14.59
N VAL A 55 -2.82 -19.11 15.13
CA VAL A 55 -1.81 -18.38 14.36
C VAL A 55 -0.69 -19.31 13.88
N GLN A 56 -0.22 -20.24 14.71
CA GLN A 56 0.74 -21.28 14.31
C GLN A 56 0.23 -22.04 13.08
N ARG A 57 -1.02 -22.52 13.14
CA ARG A 57 -1.66 -23.27 12.03
C ARG A 57 -1.86 -22.40 10.79
N GLN A 58 -2.19 -21.12 10.95
CA GLN A 58 -2.26 -20.16 9.84
C GLN A 58 -0.91 -20.02 9.12
N ILE A 59 0.18 -19.91 9.88
CA ILE A 59 1.55 -19.79 9.32
C ILE A 59 1.95 -21.10 8.62
N GLU A 60 1.65 -22.26 9.21
CA GLU A 60 1.89 -23.56 8.57
C GLU A 60 1.18 -23.68 7.23
N ASN A 61 -0.10 -23.30 7.16
CA ASN A 61 -0.86 -23.30 5.91
C ASN A 61 -0.28 -22.32 4.88
N ALA A 62 0.21 -21.16 5.33
CA ALA A 62 0.87 -20.19 4.44
C ALA A 62 2.17 -20.75 3.85
N MET A 63 2.95 -21.48 4.65
CA MET A 63 4.18 -22.13 4.19
C MET A 63 3.87 -23.28 3.22
N GLN A 64 2.88 -24.11 3.53
CA GLN A 64 2.42 -25.17 2.63
C GLN A 64 1.98 -24.62 1.26
N LEU A 65 1.27 -23.50 1.24
CA LEU A 65 0.86 -22.86 -0.01
C LEU A 65 2.08 -22.38 -0.81
N ARG A 66 3.04 -21.70 -0.17
CA ARG A 66 4.27 -21.24 -0.83
C ARG A 66 5.09 -22.41 -1.36
N ASP A 67 5.20 -23.50 -0.61
CA ASP A 67 5.91 -24.71 -1.02
C ASP A 67 5.22 -25.39 -2.21
N ALA A 68 3.89 -25.49 -2.18
CA ALA A 68 3.12 -26.08 -3.26
C ALA A 68 3.23 -25.26 -4.56
N ILE A 69 3.29 -23.93 -4.46
CA ILE A 69 3.46 -23.05 -5.63
C ILE A 69 4.88 -23.15 -6.18
N ASP A 70 5.89 -22.92 -5.35
CA ASP A 70 7.28 -22.79 -5.81
C ASP A 70 7.88 -24.13 -6.29
N ASN A 71 7.41 -25.27 -5.77
CA ASN A 71 7.89 -26.60 -6.17
C ASN A 71 7.07 -27.26 -7.28
N ASN A 72 6.01 -26.60 -7.79
CA ASN A 72 5.23 -27.13 -8.90
C ASN A 72 5.87 -26.71 -10.24
N PRO A 73 6.33 -27.66 -11.09
CA PRO A 73 7.03 -27.36 -12.33
C PRO A 73 6.21 -26.50 -13.31
N LEU A 74 4.90 -26.72 -13.38
CA LEU A 74 4.01 -25.97 -14.26
C LEU A 74 3.79 -24.55 -13.73
N LEU A 75 3.51 -24.40 -12.43
CA LEU A 75 3.31 -23.09 -11.83
C LEU A 75 4.55 -22.21 -11.95
N SER A 76 5.75 -22.77 -11.75
CA SER A 76 7.02 -22.02 -11.78
C SER A 76 7.28 -21.25 -13.09
N ARG A 77 6.62 -21.63 -14.19
CA ARG A 77 6.68 -20.93 -15.49
C ARG A 77 5.92 -19.60 -15.49
N TYR A 78 4.86 -19.53 -14.70
CA TYR A 78 3.85 -18.47 -14.80
C TYR A 78 3.71 -17.65 -13.53
N VAL A 79 3.82 -18.30 -12.37
CA VAL A 79 3.63 -17.70 -11.06
C VAL A 79 4.76 -18.08 -10.11
N ARG A 80 5.18 -17.13 -9.28
CA ARG A 80 6.15 -17.38 -8.20
C ARG A 80 5.80 -16.59 -6.96
N CYS A 81 6.08 -17.14 -5.79
CA CYS A 81 6.02 -16.37 -4.55
C CYS A 81 7.15 -15.34 -4.54
N LEU A 82 6.84 -14.06 -4.28
CA LEU A 82 7.85 -13.05 -4.04
C LEU A 82 8.54 -13.31 -2.69
N ARG A 83 9.87 -13.24 -2.70
CA ARG A 83 10.76 -13.49 -1.56
C ARG A 83 11.08 -12.18 -0.85
N THR A 84 11.69 -12.30 0.33
CA THR A 84 12.18 -11.15 1.10
C THR A 84 13.14 -10.30 0.26
N SER A 85 14.07 -10.91 -0.48
CA SER A 85 14.99 -10.21 -1.37
C SER A 85 14.33 -9.56 -2.60
N ASP A 86 13.16 -10.03 -3.03
CA ASP A 86 12.41 -9.41 -4.13
C ASP A 86 11.69 -8.12 -3.67
N LEU A 87 11.35 -8.04 -2.37
CA LEU A 87 10.49 -7.00 -1.80
C LEU A 87 11.25 -5.98 -0.94
N ILE A 88 12.36 -6.38 -0.33
CA ILE A 88 13.09 -5.59 0.66
C ILE A 88 14.54 -5.44 0.18
N PRO A 89 14.98 -4.20 -0.13
CA PRO A 89 16.37 -3.92 -0.50
C PRO A 89 17.37 -4.42 0.54
N GLY A 90 18.58 -4.78 0.08
CA GLY A 90 19.60 -5.38 0.94
C GLY A 90 20.06 -4.49 2.10
N GLU A 91 19.98 -3.17 1.94
CA GLU A 91 20.35 -2.19 2.97
C GLU A 91 19.47 -2.26 4.22
N TYR A 92 18.22 -2.73 4.09
CA TYR A 92 17.28 -2.90 5.20
C TYR A 92 17.31 -4.32 5.80
N ARG A 93 18.22 -5.18 5.33
CA ARG A 93 18.33 -6.61 5.71
C ARG A 93 19.70 -6.92 6.31
N ALA A 94 19.97 -6.37 7.49
CA ALA A 94 21.23 -6.54 8.22
C ALA A 94 21.57 -8.02 8.52
N SER A 95 20.56 -8.89 8.61
CA SER A 95 20.72 -10.33 8.78
C SER A 95 21.37 -11.01 7.56
N HIS A 96 21.26 -10.39 6.38
CA HIS A 96 21.63 -10.96 5.08
C HIS A 96 20.94 -12.31 4.77
N ILE A 97 19.81 -12.59 5.41
CA ILE A 97 19.03 -13.80 5.15
C ILE A 97 18.02 -13.52 4.03
N ASP A 98 18.24 -14.08 2.84
CA ASP A 98 17.37 -13.82 1.68
C ASP A 98 15.99 -14.46 1.79
N GLN A 99 15.87 -15.58 2.52
CA GLN A 99 14.62 -16.33 2.69
C GLN A 99 14.45 -16.82 4.15
N PRO A 100 14.21 -15.91 5.12
CA PRO A 100 14.08 -16.26 6.54
C PRO A 100 13.00 -17.31 6.79
N LEU A 101 11.87 -17.19 6.06
CA LEU A 101 10.74 -18.10 6.16
C LEU A 101 11.07 -19.56 5.83
N ARG A 102 11.98 -19.81 4.87
CA ARG A 102 12.37 -21.16 4.44
C ARG A 102 13.56 -21.72 5.22
N SER A 103 14.36 -20.84 5.82
CA SER A 103 15.58 -21.23 6.54
C SER A 103 15.33 -21.57 8.01
N HIS A 104 14.09 -21.44 8.50
CA HIS A 104 13.73 -21.52 9.92
C HIS A 104 14.48 -20.49 10.80
N ARG A 105 15.00 -19.42 10.20
CA ARG A 105 15.73 -18.32 10.86
C ARG A 105 14.93 -17.02 10.81
N MET A 106 13.61 -17.14 10.93
CA MET A 106 12.70 -15.99 10.88
C MET A 106 12.94 -15.03 12.05
N MET A 107 13.13 -15.57 13.26
CA MET A 107 13.38 -14.75 14.45
C MET A 107 14.71 -14.00 14.33
N ASP A 108 15.77 -14.66 13.85
CA ASP A 108 17.06 -14.01 13.62
C ASP A 108 16.94 -12.78 12.69
N ALA A 109 16.10 -12.86 11.65
CA ALA A 109 15.83 -11.72 10.78
C ALA A 109 14.99 -10.66 11.49
N TRP A 110 13.95 -11.04 12.23
CA TRP A 110 13.06 -10.11 12.94
C TRP A 110 13.73 -9.33 14.07
N ASP A 111 14.79 -9.87 14.65
CA ASP A 111 15.54 -9.20 15.71
C ASP A 111 16.44 -8.06 15.19
N VAL A 112 16.88 -8.11 13.94
CA VAL A 112 17.94 -7.20 13.43
C VAL A 112 17.61 -6.50 12.11
N ASP A 113 16.70 -7.02 11.29
CA ASP A 113 16.31 -6.38 10.03
C ASP A 113 15.35 -5.22 10.31
N GLU A 114 15.49 -4.14 9.54
CA GLU A 114 14.59 -2.98 9.65
C GLU A 114 13.20 -3.31 9.10
N PHE A 115 13.16 -4.07 7.99
CA PHE A 115 11.91 -4.54 7.41
C PHE A 115 11.92 -6.06 7.27
N VAL A 116 10.76 -6.67 7.56
CA VAL A 116 10.56 -8.12 7.47
C VAL A 116 9.31 -8.46 6.68
N LEU A 117 9.34 -9.63 6.03
CA LEU A 117 8.21 -10.16 5.28
C LEU A 117 7.26 -10.93 6.20
N ASP A 118 6.00 -10.50 6.28
CA ASP A 118 4.93 -11.22 6.98
C ASP A 118 4.63 -12.56 6.26
N PRO A 119 4.80 -13.72 6.93
CA PRO A 119 4.57 -15.04 6.32
C PRO A 119 3.15 -15.21 5.78
N SER A 120 2.15 -14.62 6.45
CA SER A 120 0.73 -14.74 6.11
C SER A 120 0.33 -13.97 4.85
N ARG A 121 1.19 -13.07 4.37
CA ARG A 121 0.99 -12.23 3.18
C ARG A 121 1.75 -12.82 2.00
N ILE A 122 1.04 -13.58 1.17
CA ILE A 122 1.62 -14.35 0.06
C ILE A 122 1.40 -13.56 -1.24
N THR A 123 2.38 -12.73 -1.58
CA THR A 123 2.38 -11.99 -2.84
C THR A 123 2.92 -12.88 -3.96
N LEU A 124 2.10 -13.16 -4.96
CA LEU A 124 2.50 -13.86 -6.17
C LEU A 124 2.81 -12.87 -7.28
N SER A 125 3.96 -13.04 -7.93
CA SER A 125 4.20 -12.44 -9.24
C SER A 125 3.48 -13.27 -10.29
N ILE A 126 2.65 -12.62 -11.10
CA ILE A 126 1.84 -13.24 -12.16
C ILE A 126 2.17 -12.69 -13.56
N GLY A 127 3.10 -11.74 -13.69
CA GLY A 127 3.42 -11.10 -14.97
C GLY A 127 3.66 -12.05 -16.16
N PRO A 128 4.36 -13.20 -15.99
CA PRO A 128 4.54 -14.18 -17.07
C PRO A 128 3.25 -14.83 -17.59
N THR A 129 2.15 -14.77 -16.83
CA THR A 129 0.83 -15.23 -17.31
C THR A 129 0.27 -14.37 -18.44
N GLY A 130 0.77 -13.13 -18.59
CA GLY A 130 0.18 -12.15 -19.49
C GLY A 130 -1.12 -11.53 -18.95
N PHE A 131 -1.62 -11.94 -17.79
CA PHE A 131 -2.72 -11.28 -17.10
C PHE A 131 -2.20 -10.16 -16.23
N ASP A 132 -2.86 -9.00 -16.25
CA ASP A 132 -2.68 -8.04 -15.18
C ASP A 132 -3.39 -8.49 -13.91
N GLY A 133 -3.11 -7.83 -12.77
CA GLY A 133 -3.68 -8.25 -11.49
C GLY A 133 -5.21 -8.13 -11.42
N ASP A 134 -5.82 -7.26 -12.21
CA ASP A 134 -7.25 -7.07 -12.24
C ASP A 134 -7.95 -8.17 -13.06
N GLU A 135 -7.43 -8.47 -14.25
CA GLU A 135 -7.84 -9.61 -15.09
C GLU A 135 -7.69 -10.92 -14.30
N PHE A 136 -6.54 -11.12 -13.64
CA PHE A 136 -6.30 -12.33 -12.84
C PHE A 136 -7.29 -12.45 -11.67
N LYS A 137 -7.57 -11.33 -10.98
CA LYS A 137 -8.52 -11.31 -9.87
C LYS A 137 -9.94 -11.62 -10.32
N ARG A 138 -10.45 -10.88 -11.29
CA ARG A 138 -11.86 -10.92 -11.68
C ARG A 138 -12.14 -12.14 -12.52
N GLU A 139 -11.47 -12.23 -13.67
CA GLU A 139 -11.79 -13.22 -14.70
C GLU A 139 -11.24 -14.60 -14.35
N GLN A 140 -10.03 -14.68 -13.77
CA GLN A 140 -9.41 -15.98 -13.52
C GLN A 140 -9.77 -16.57 -12.16
N LEU A 141 -9.90 -15.77 -11.10
CA LEU A 141 -10.16 -16.26 -9.75
C LEU A 141 -11.63 -16.14 -9.31
N MET A 142 -12.18 -14.94 -9.33
CA MET A 142 -13.50 -14.66 -8.74
C MET A 142 -14.64 -15.24 -9.57
N ASP A 143 -14.69 -14.93 -10.87
CA ASP A 143 -15.83 -15.28 -11.72
C ASP A 143 -15.88 -16.79 -12.00
N ARG A 144 -14.72 -17.45 -12.06
CA ARG A 144 -14.60 -18.88 -12.39
C ARG A 144 -14.64 -19.79 -11.17
N TYR A 145 -13.99 -19.41 -10.08
CA TYR A 145 -13.77 -20.30 -8.93
C TYR A 145 -14.27 -19.71 -7.60
N GLY A 146 -14.82 -18.50 -7.60
CA GLY A 146 -15.26 -17.81 -6.38
C GLY A 146 -14.11 -17.45 -5.43
N VAL A 147 -12.87 -17.44 -5.93
CA VAL A 147 -11.69 -17.11 -5.12
C VAL A 147 -11.51 -15.60 -5.07
N GLN A 148 -11.63 -15.04 -3.86
CA GLN A 148 -11.41 -13.61 -3.64
C GLN A 148 -10.01 -13.33 -3.13
N ILE A 149 -9.41 -12.27 -3.65
CA ILE A 149 -8.11 -11.77 -3.22
C ILE A 149 -8.17 -10.31 -2.81
N ASN A 150 -7.34 -9.96 -1.83
CA ASN A 150 -7.43 -8.69 -1.11
C ASN A 150 -6.88 -7.54 -1.93
N LYS A 151 -5.67 -7.70 -2.48
CA LYS A 151 -4.97 -6.64 -3.22
C LYS A 151 -4.33 -7.18 -4.48
N THR A 152 -4.32 -6.35 -5.50
CA THR A 152 -3.66 -6.59 -6.78
C THR A 152 -2.78 -5.40 -7.12
N SER A 153 -1.75 -5.63 -7.91
CA SER A 153 -1.01 -4.59 -8.62
C SER A 153 -1.11 -4.85 -10.12
N ARG A 154 -0.29 -4.17 -10.93
CA ARG A 154 -0.15 -4.46 -12.36
C ARG A 154 0.20 -5.93 -12.64
N ASN A 155 1.12 -6.53 -11.88
CA ASN A 155 1.69 -7.85 -12.18
C ASN A 155 1.81 -8.75 -10.94
N THR A 156 1.19 -8.37 -9.83
CA THR A 156 1.16 -9.18 -8.60
C THR A 156 -0.24 -9.30 -8.03
N VAL A 157 -0.48 -10.39 -7.31
CA VAL A 157 -1.69 -10.61 -6.52
C VAL A 157 -1.31 -11.00 -5.10
N LEU A 158 -2.08 -10.52 -4.11
CA LEU A 158 -1.85 -10.80 -2.70
C LEU A 158 -2.92 -11.77 -2.16
N PHE A 159 -2.47 -12.97 -1.81
CA PHE A 159 -3.24 -13.91 -0.99
C PHE A 159 -2.89 -13.72 0.48
N MET A 160 -3.90 -13.84 1.34
CA MET A 160 -3.70 -13.76 2.78
C MET A 160 -4.31 -14.98 3.45
N THR A 161 -3.51 -15.69 4.22
CA THR A 161 -4.05 -16.67 5.15
C THR A 161 -4.54 -15.96 6.39
N ASN A 162 -5.56 -16.53 7.04
CA ASN A 162 -6.08 -16.10 8.33
C ASN A 162 -6.31 -17.34 9.21
N ILE A 163 -6.70 -17.14 10.46
CA ILE A 163 -6.97 -18.24 11.41
C ILE A 163 -8.09 -19.20 10.96
N GLY A 164 -8.94 -18.78 10.02
CA GLY A 164 -9.98 -19.61 9.40
C GLY A 164 -9.52 -20.36 8.14
N THR A 165 -8.29 -20.13 7.68
CA THR A 165 -7.74 -20.80 6.49
C THR A 165 -7.48 -22.27 6.80
N THR A 166 -8.02 -23.16 5.97
CA THR A 166 -7.87 -24.61 6.14
C THR A 166 -6.90 -25.20 5.12
N ARG A 167 -6.41 -26.43 5.38
CA ARG A 167 -5.62 -27.18 4.40
C ARG A 167 -6.39 -27.42 3.09
N SER A 168 -7.71 -27.64 3.18
CA SER A 168 -8.58 -27.77 2.01
C SER A 168 -8.64 -26.48 1.20
N SER A 169 -8.69 -25.32 1.85
CA SER A 169 -8.62 -24.02 1.17
C SER A 169 -7.28 -23.82 0.44
N VAL A 170 -6.17 -24.25 1.05
CA VAL A 170 -4.84 -24.23 0.42
C VAL A 170 -4.80 -25.16 -0.79
N ALA A 171 -5.25 -26.41 -0.65
CA ALA A 171 -5.26 -27.38 -1.73
C ALA A 171 -6.12 -26.91 -2.92
N PHE A 172 -7.32 -26.38 -2.63
CA PHE A 172 -8.21 -25.82 -3.64
C PHE A 172 -7.55 -24.67 -4.41
N LEU A 173 -6.88 -23.74 -3.71
CA LEU A 173 -6.18 -22.64 -4.37
C LEU A 173 -5.04 -23.14 -5.27
N VAL A 174 -4.26 -24.12 -4.82
CA VAL A 174 -3.19 -24.73 -5.64
C VAL A 174 -3.79 -25.38 -6.89
N GLU A 175 -4.89 -26.13 -6.76
CA GLU A 175 -5.59 -26.75 -7.88
C GLU A 175 -6.07 -25.71 -8.90
N VAL A 176 -6.67 -24.61 -8.42
CA VAL A 176 -7.11 -23.49 -9.28
C VAL A 176 -5.93 -22.90 -10.04
N LEU A 177 -4.81 -22.60 -9.36
CA LEU A 177 -3.62 -22.05 -10.00
C LEU A 177 -3.03 -23.00 -11.05
N VAL A 178 -3.00 -24.30 -10.75
CA VAL A 178 -2.52 -25.34 -11.69
C VAL A 178 -3.41 -25.41 -12.91
N THR A 179 -4.73 -25.36 -12.72
CA THR A 179 -5.71 -25.37 -13.82
C THR A 179 -5.51 -24.18 -14.74
N ILE A 180 -5.39 -22.97 -14.18
CA ILE A 180 -5.12 -21.74 -14.96
C ILE A 180 -3.80 -21.89 -15.74
N ALA A 181 -2.75 -22.41 -15.11
CA ALA A 181 -1.46 -22.59 -15.76
C ALA A 181 -1.50 -23.62 -16.91
N SER A 182 -2.25 -24.72 -16.74
CA SER A 182 -2.43 -25.76 -17.78
C SER A 182 -3.15 -25.20 -19.00
N GLU A 183 -4.27 -24.50 -18.78
CA GLU A 183 -5.03 -23.85 -19.86
C GLU A 183 -4.18 -22.80 -20.60
N LEU A 184 -3.31 -22.10 -19.86
CA LEU A 184 -2.40 -21.14 -20.46
C LEU A 184 -1.35 -21.82 -21.33
N ASP A 185 -0.75 -22.94 -20.89
CA ASP A 185 0.18 -23.76 -21.66
C ASP A 185 -0.49 -24.29 -22.96
N GLU A 186 -1.71 -24.80 -22.86
CA GLU A 186 -2.50 -25.27 -24.00
C GLU A 186 -2.77 -24.13 -24.99
N ARG A 187 -3.33 -23.02 -24.50
CA ARG A 187 -3.63 -21.85 -25.34
C ARG A 187 -2.37 -21.32 -26.02
N ILE A 188 -1.24 -21.27 -25.31
CA ILE A 188 0.05 -20.86 -25.84
C ILE A 188 0.53 -21.77 -26.97
N SER A 189 0.32 -23.08 -26.85
CA SER A 189 0.73 -24.06 -27.86
C SER A 189 -0.07 -23.95 -29.16
N GLU A 190 -1.29 -23.42 -29.08
CA GLU A 190 -2.20 -23.24 -30.21
C GLU A 190 -2.07 -21.84 -30.87
N MET A 191 -1.35 -20.89 -30.25
CA MET A 191 -1.21 -19.53 -30.77
C MET A 191 -0.49 -19.52 -32.12
N GLY A 192 -1.09 -18.83 -33.10
CA GLY A 192 -0.39 -18.45 -34.32
C GLY A 192 0.74 -17.44 -34.05
N LEU A 193 1.67 -17.27 -34.99
CA LEU A 193 2.84 -16.37 -34.85
C LEU A 193 2.46 -14.94 -34.41
N GLY A 194 1.38 -14.39 -34.99
CA GLY A 194 0.91 -13.03 -34.66
C GLY A 194 0.30 -12.92 -33.26
N GLU A 195 -0.40 -13.97 -32.79
CA GLU A 195 -0.95 -14.04 -31.44
C GLU A 195 0.16 -14.19 -30.41
N ARG A 196 1.14 -15.05 -30.71
CA ARG A 196 2.30 -15.26 -29.87
C ARG A 196 3.08 -13.97 -29.66
N GLY A 197 3.32 -13.20 -30.72
CA GLY A 197 3.99 -11.89 -30.61
C GLY A 197 3.20 -10.88 -29.76
N ARG A 198 1.86 -10.88 -29.81
CA ARG A 198 1.03 -10.02 -28.94
C ARG A 198 1.11 -10.46 -27.48
N PHE A 199 1.05 -11.76 -27.22
CA PHE A 199 1.19 -12.32 -25.88
C PHE A 199 2.55 -11.96 -25.25
N GLU A 200 3.64 -12.18 -25.98
CA GLU A 200 5.00 -11.86 -25.52
C GLU A 200 5.18 -10.36 -25.27
N LYS A 201 4.57 -9.50 -26.10
CA LYS A 201 4.54 -8.05 -25.86
C LYS A 201 3.78 -7.70 -24.58
N LYS A 202 2.65 -8.36 -24.30
CA LYS A 202 1.87 -8.16 -23.06
C LYS A 202 2.68 -8.60 -21.84
N VAL A 203 3.28 -9.79 -21.88
CA VAL A 203 4.19 -10.28 -20.82
C VAL A 203 5.32 -9.30 -20.58
N ARG A 204 6.01 -8.85 -21.63
CA ARG A 204 7.09 -7.86 -21.52
C ARG A 204 6.62 -6.54 -20.93
N LYS A 205 5.40 -6.09 -21.27
CA LYS A 205 4.78 -4.89 -20.66
C LYS A 205 4.59 -5.12 -19.15
N LEU A 206 4.21 -6.32 -18.71
CA LEU A 206 3.95 -6.63 -17.30
C LEU A 206 5.22 -6.92 -16.49
N THR A 207 6.27 -7.46 -17.10
CA THR A 207 7.52 -7.84 -16.43
C THR A 207 8.66 -6.82 -16.59
N GLY A 208 8.51 -5.86 -17.49
CA GLY A 208 9.44 -4.75 -17.65
C GLY A 208 9.46 -3.81 -16.45
N ALA A 209 10.54 -3.03 -16.33
CA ALA A 209 10.68 -2.01 -15.29
C ALA A 209 9.53 -1.00 -15.39
N SER A 210 8.94 -0.68 -14.24
CA SER A 210 7.98 0.42 -14.08
C SER A 210 8.73 1.70 -13.72
N ALA A 211 8.06 2.86 -13.85
CA ALA A 211 8.56 4.11 -13.27
C ALA A 211 8.92 3.88 -11.79
N PRO A 212 10.12 4.32 -11.35
CA PRO A 212 10.54 4.18 -9.95
C PRO A 212 9.56 4.93 -9.04
N LEU A 213 9.39 4.44 -7.81
CA LEU A 213 8.68 5.19 -6.78
C LEU A 213 9.54 6.41 -6.41
N PRO A 214 9.07 7.65 -6.62
CA PRO A 214 9.82 8.83 -6.24
C PRO A 214 9.80 9.02 -4.71
N ASN A 215 10.65 9.91 -4.23
CA ASN A 215 10.62 10.30 -2.82
C ASN A 215 9.47 11.28 -2.56
N PHE A 216 8.43 10.82 -1.86
CA PHE A 216 7.26 11.63 -1.52
C PHE A 216 7.42 12.51 -0.27
N SER A 217 8.58 12.49 0.40
CA SER A 217 8.69 12.99 1.79
C SER A 217 8.87 14.52 1.91
N GLY A 218 8.96 15.25 0.80
CA GLY A 218 9.27 16.68 0.80
C GLY A 218 8.11 17.56 1.24
N PHE A 219 8.25 18.27 2.37
CA PHE A 219 7.31 19.30 2.80
C PHE A 219 7.85 20.71 2.61
N HIS A 220 6.96 21.63 2.23
CA HIS A 220 7.33 23.03 2.05
C HIS A 220 7.70 23.65 3.42
N PRO A 221 8.77 24.47 3.49
CA PRO A 221 9.13 25.31 4.63
C PRO A 221 8.02 25.85 5.51
N ALA A 222 6.95 26.39 4.89
CA ALA A 222 5.83 27.00 5.60
C ALA A 222 5.05 26.02 6.48
N PHE A 223 5.14 24.72 6.19
CA PHE A 223 4.44 23.66 6.89
C PHE A 223 5.38 22.70 7.63
N ARG A 224 6.63 23.09 7.88
CA ARG A 224 7.56 22.29 8.67
C ARG A 224 7.81 22.94 10.03
N ASP A 225 8.14 22.11 11.02
CA ASP A 225 8.68 22.67 12.26
C ASP A 225 10.10 23.19 12.03
N ARG A 226 10.37 24.42 12.47
CA ARG A 226 11.67 25.11 12.37
C ARG A 226 12.14 25.65 13.73
N SER A 227 11.38 25.40 14.79
CA SER A 227 11.62 25.96 16.12
C SER A 227 12.82 25.33 16.84
N SER A 228 13.24 24.13 16.43
CA SER A 228 14.34 23.39 17.05
C SER A 228 15.47 23.09 16.06
N PRO A 229 16.76 23.12 16.49
CA PRO A 229 17.88 22.57 15.72
C PRO A 229 17.69 21.07 15.37
N ASP A 230 16.89 20.35 16.15
CA ASP A 230 16.47 18.96 15.93
C ASP A 230 15.15 18.87 15.14
N ALA A 231 14.82 19.89 14.34
CA ALA A 231 13.58 19.95 13.57
C ALA A 231 13.41 18.71 12.68
N THR A 232 12.28 18.02 12.86
CA THR A 232 11.96 16.84 12.07
C THR A 232 11.70 17.22 10.61
N PRO A 233 11.94 16.31 9.66
CA PRO A 233 11.54 16.52 8.27
C PRO A 233 10.02 16.48 8.06
N GLU A 234 9.25 16.20 9.11
CA GLU A 234 7.81 16.04 9.06
C GLU A 234 7.09 17.35 8.76
N GLY A 235 5.96 17.22 8.06
CA GLY A 235 5.08 18.33 7.75
C GLY A 235 3.83 18.38 8.63
N ASP A 236 3.40 19.59 8.95
CA ASP A 236 2.12 19.90 9.58
C ASP A 236 1.00 19.85 8.52
N ILE A 237 0.61 18.61 8.19
CA ILE A 237 -0.47 18.31 7.24
C ILE A 237 -1.78 18.96 7.71
N ARG A 238 -2.03 18.98 9.02
CA ARG A 238 -3.27 19.52 9.60
C ARG A 238 -3.41 21.00 9.28
N ARG A 239 -2.36 21.79 9.49
CA ARG A 239 -2.36 23.21 9.20
C ARG A 239 -2.51 23.50 7.72
N ALA A 240 -1.78 22.78 6.86
CA ALA A 240 -1.96 22.90 5.41
C ALA A 240 -3.40 22.54 5.00
N PHE A 241 -3.95 21.44 5.53
CA PHE A 241 -5.31 21.00 5.24
C PHE A 241 -6.35 22.08 5.58
N TYR A 242 -6.29 22.70 6.76
CA TYR A 242 -7.22 23.77 7.11
C TYR A 242 -6.96 25.08 6.36
N LEU A 243 -5.71 25.40 6.02
CA LEU A 243 -5.41 26.58 5.18
C LEU A 243 -6.08 26.48 3.81
N SER A 244 -6.18 25.25 3.27
CA SER A 244 -6.78 24.98 1.97
C SER A 244 -8.31 25.17 1.93
N TYR A 245 -8.97 25.39 3.07
CA TYR A 245 -10.43 25.59 3.14
C TYR A 245 -10.85 26.94 2.58
N ASP A 246 -9.98 27.94 2.68
CA ASP A 246 -10.19 29.22 2.02
C ASP A 246 -9.76 29.08 0.55
N GLU A 247 -10.74 29.15 -0.35
CA GLU A 247 -10.50 29.01 -1.78
C GLU A 247 -9.54 30.06 -2.34
N THR A 248 -9.43 31.23 -1.72
CA THR A 248 -8.50 32.29 -2.15
C THR A 248 -7.03 31.93 -1.91
N ASN A 249 -6.76 30.93 -1.05
CA ASN A 249 -5.42 30.41 -0.81
C ASN A 249 -4.98 29.40 -1.88
N CYS A 250 -5.88 28.97 -2.76
CA CYS A 250 -5.63 27.87 -3.69
C CYS A 250 -5.86 28.29 -5.14
N GLU A 251 -5.10 27.65 -6.02
CA GLU A 251 -5.30 27.72 -7.46
C GLU A 251 -5.24 26.31 -8.05
N TYR A 252 -5.58 26.19 -9.33
CA TYR A 252 -5.45 24.96 -10.09
C TYR A 252 -4.39 25.12 -11.17
N LEU A 253 -3.48 24.16 -11.26
CA LEU A 253 -2.43 24.12 -12.28
C LEU A 253 -2.45 22.79 -13.02
N THR A 254 -2.37 22.85 -14.36
CA THR A 254 -2.12 21.66 -15.19
C THR A 254 -0.72 21.11 -14.95
N GLY A 255 -0.46 19.87 -15.37
CA GLY A 255 0.89 19.29 -15.28
C GLY A 255 1.95 20.15 -15.98
N GLU A 256 1.61 20.67 -17.17
CA GLU A 256 2.49 21.56 -17.94
C GLU A 256 2.80 22.87 -17.19
N GLN A 257 1.80 23.50 -16.56
CA GLN A 257 2.01 24.69 -15.74
C GLN A 257 2.83 24.42 -14.48
N ILE A 258 2.72 23.22 -13.91
CA ILE A 258 3.56 22.79 -12.79
C ILE A 258 5.00 22.63 -13.27
N ASP A 259 5.22 21.93 -14.38
CA ASP A 259 6.56 21.78 -14.97
C ASP A 259 7.21 23.14 -15.23
N GLU A 260 6.49 24.08 -15.86
CA GLU A 260 6.98 25.45 -16.09
C GLU A 260 7.37 26.17 -14.79
N LYS A 261 6.58 26.02 -13.71
CA LYS A 261 6.89 26.61 -12.41
C LYS A 261 8.13 25.97 -11.77
N LEU A 262 8.26 24.65 -11.85
CA LEU A 262 9.41 23.90 -11.33
C LEU A 262 10.69 24.27 -12.10
N ASP A 263 10.63 24.39 -13.42
CA ASP A 263 11.75 24.83 -14.28
C ASP A 263 12.19 26.26 -13.97
N ALA A 264 11.25 27.12 -13.59
CA ALA A 264 11.53 28.48 -13.12
C ALA A 264 12.06 28.54 -11.68
N GLY A 265 12.20 27.40 -10.99
CA GLY A 265 12.70 27.30 -9.62
C GLY A 265 11.68 27.69 -8.55
N ASN A 266 10.38 27.68 -8.88
CA ASN A 266 9.31 27.97 -7.93
C ASN A 266 8.76 26.68 -7.35
N ASP A 267 8.63 26.62 -6.02
CA ASP A 267 7.97 25.51 -5.35
C ASP A 267 6.47 25.48 -5.70
N VAL A 268 5.98 24.29 -6.04
CA VAL A 268 4.55 24.02 -6.17
C VAL A 268 4.14 23.14 -4.99
N VAL A 269 3.12 23.56 -4.24
CA VAL A 269 2.74 22.89 -2.99
C VAL A 269 1.31 22.39 -3.07
N SER A 270 1.11 21.08 -2.89
CA SER A 270 -0.22 20.48 -2.93
C SER A 270 -1.11 21.05 -1.81
N ALA A 271 -2.33 21.44 -2.17
CA ALA A 271 -3.34 21.91 -1.21
C ALA A 271 -4.30 20.80 -0.77
N THR A 272 -4.28 19.65 -1.44
CA THR A 272 -5.20 18.53 -1.22
C THR A 272 -4.48 17.19 -1.19
N PHE A 273 -5.21 16.14 -0.82
CA PHE A 273 -4.74 14.77 -1.04
C PHE A 273 -4.85 14.43 -2.52
N VAL A 274 -3.76 13.93 -3.12
CA VAL A 274 -3.74 13.37 -4.47
C VAL A 274 -3.52 11.87 -4.37
N THR A 275 -4.57 11.09 -4.66
CA THR A 275 -4.61 9.65 -4.40
C THR A 275 -5.06 8.90 -5.65
N PRO A 276 -4.12 8.29 -6.40
CA PRO A 276 -4.45 7.44 -7.55
C PRO A 276 -5.05 6.09 -7.11
N TYR A 277 -6.05 5.61 -7.83
CA TYR A 277 -6.68 4.31 -7.59
C TYR A 277 -6.67 3.42 -8.86
N PRO A 278 -6.13 2.19 -8.75
CA PRO A 278 -5.25 1.67 -7.68
C PRO A 278 -3.87 2.37 -7.67
N PRO A 279 -3.06 2.33 -6.58
CA PRO A 279 -3.16 1.47 -5.39
C PRO A 279 -3.91 2.07 -4.20
N GLY A 280 -4.34 3.33 -4.26
CA GLY A 280 -5.19 3.96 -3.24
C GLY A 280 -4.46 4.50 -2.00
N PHE A 281 -3.18 4.83 -2.13
CA PHE A 281 -2.44 5.60 -1.10
C PHE A 281 -2.13 7.01 -1.63
N PRO A 282 -2.09 8.04 -0.75
CA PRO A 282 -1.83 9.40 -1.18
C PRO A 282 -0.39 9.56 -1.67
N VAL A 283 -0.24 10.04 -2.90
CA VAL A 283 1.05 10.41 -3.50
C VAL A 283 1.47 11.82 -3.09
N LEU A 284 0.49 12.72 -2.95
CA LEU A 284 0.67 14.03 -2.35
C LEU A 284 -0.37 14.22 -1.23
N VAL A 285 0.04 14.90 -0.17
CA VAL A 285 -0.84 15.40 0.90
C VAL A 285 -0.71 16.92 1.00
N PRO A 286 -1.67 17.60 1.66
CA PRO A 286 -1.59 19.05 1.86
C PRO A 286 -0.26 19.47 2.50
N GLY A 287 0.41 20.45 1.88
CA GLY A 287 1.67 21.03 2.34
C GLY A 287 2.94 20.36 1.78
N GLN A 288 2.79 19.26 1.04
CA GLN A 288 3.93 18.64 0.33
C GLN A 288 4.29 19.38 -0.94
N VAL A 289 5.58 19.44 -1.22
CA VAL A 289 6.13 20.00 -2.46
C VAL A 289 5.98 18.96 -3.57
N VAL A 290 5.53 19.40 -4.73
CA VAL A 290 5.50 18.60 -5.95
C VAL A 290 6.90 18.60 -6.55
N SER A 291 7.52 17.43 -6.71
CA SER A 291 8.79 17.28 -7.42
C SER A 291 8.57 16.84 -8.87
N PRO A 292 9.54 17.04 -9.77
CA PRO A 292 9.47 16.53 -11.14
C PRO A 292 9.23 15.02 -11.20
N GLU A 293 9.86 14.25 -10.32
CA GLU A 293 9.71 12.80 -10.27
C GLU A 293 8.31 12.38 -9.77
N ILE A 294 7.71 13.15 -8.87
CA ILE A 294 6.32 12.93 -8.43
C ILE A 294 5.35 13.21 -9.58
N LEU A 295 5.57 14.29 -10.32
CA LEU A 295 4.71 14.63 -11.47
C LEU A 295 4.85 13.59 -12.59
N GLU A 296 6.09 13.21 -12.95
CA GLU A 296 6.35 12.15 -13.93
C GLU A 296 5.70 10.83 -13.49
N TYR A 297 5.83 10.46 -12.22
CA TYR A 297 5.18 9.28 -11.67
C TYR A 297 3.65 9.35 -11.84
N LEU A 298 3.00 10.44 -11.43
CA LEU A 298 1.55 10.62 -11.54
C LEU A 298 1.06 10.60 -13.00
N LEU A 299 1.82 11.16 -13.94
CA LEU A 299 1.50 11.16 -15.36
C LEU A 299 1.73 9.78 -16.02
N ALA A 300 2.67 8.99 -15.51
CA ALA A 300 2.96 7.64 -15.99
C ALA A 300 1.99 6.57 -15.45
N LEU A 301 1.16 6.90 -14.46
CA LEU A 301 0.21 5.97 -13.86
C LEU A 301 -0.92 5.61 -14.83
N ASP A 302 -1.02 4.32 -15.16
CA ASP A 302 -2.13 3.71 -15.90
C ASP A 302 -3.28 3.40 -14.91
N VAL A 303 -3.96 4.45 -14.43
CA VAL A 303 -5.02 4.36 -13.39
C VAL A 303 -6.35 4.90 -13.90
N LYS A 304 -7.45 4.36 -13.36
CA LYS A 304 -8.81 4.73 -13.79
C LYS A 304 -9.23 6.10 -13.24
N GLU A 305 -8.77 6.43 -12.04
CA GLU A 305 -9.14 7.65 -11.34
C GLU A 305 -8.00 8.14 -10.43
N ILE A 306 -7.91 9.45 -10.27
CA ILE A 306 -7.01 10.11 -9.34
C ILE A 306 -7.85 11.10 -8.52
N HIS A 307 -8.11 10.79 -7.26
CA HIS A 307 -8.78 11.75 -6.37
C HIS A 307 -7.84 12.92 -6.09
N GLY A 308 -8.38 14.13 -6.07
CA GLY A 308 -7.59 15.37 -5.92
C GLY A 308 -7.01 15.93 -7.22
N TYR A 309 -7.24 15.27 -8.36
CA TYR A 309 -6.88 15.76 -9.69
C TYR A 309 -8.14 16.06 -10.51
N HIS A 310 -8.19 17.22 -11.16
CA HIS A 310 -9.26 17.59 -12.06
C HIS A 310 -8.77 17.49 -13.52
N PRO A 311 -9.44 16.74 -14.42
CA PRO A 311 -8.94 16.52 -15.79
C PRO A 311 -8.69 17.78 -16.62
N VAL A 312 -9.51 18.82 -16.42
CA VAL A 312 -9.37 20.12 -17.13
C VAL A 312 -8.45 21.10 -16.39
N ASN A 313 -8.67 21.30 -15.09
CA ASN A 313 -7.98 22.34 -14.32
C ASN A 313 -6.64 21.87 -13.73
N GLY A 314 -6.42 20.55 -13.63
CA GLY A 314 -5.22 19.96 -13.06
C GLY A 314 -5.26 19.78 -11.54
N PHE A 315 -4.13 20.03 -10.88
CA PHE A 315 -3.94 19.83 -9.44
C PHE A 315 -4.29 21.10 -8.65
N ARG A 316 -4.92 20.92 -7.49
CA ARG A 316 -5.18 22.03 -6.56
C ARG A 316 -3.95 22.27 -5.70
N VAL A 317 -3.37 23.46 -5.80
CA VAL A 317 -2.12 23.86 -5.15
C VAL A 317 -2.30 25.18 -4.39
N PHE A 318 -1.38 25.49 -3.48
CA PHE A 318 -1.38 26.80 -2.82
C PHE A 318 -0.85 27.91 -3.72
N THR A 319 -1.44 29.09 -3.59
CA THR A 319 -0.90 30.31 -4.21
C THR A 319 0.38 30.76 -3.50
N PRO A 320 1.31 31.46 -4.18
CA PRO A 320 2.51 32.01 -3.54
C PRO A 320 2.19 32.88 -2.32
N ASP A 321 1.20 33.77 -2.44
CA ASP A 321 0.76 34.64 -1.36
C ASP A 321 0.28 33.86 -0.12
N ALA A 322 -0.38 32.71 -0.31
CA ALA A 322 -0.82 31.86 0.79
C ALA A 322 0.37 31.19 1.50
N LEU A 323 1.36 30.73 0.73
CA LEU A 323 2.59 30.15 1.27
C LEU A 323 3.41 31.17 2.06
N ASP A 324 3.51 32.40 1.57
CA ASP A 324 4.21 33.48 2.27
C ASP A 324 3.50 33.86 3.57
N ARG A 325 2.16 33.98 3.55
CA ARG A 325 1.37 34.20 4.77
C ARG A 325 1.56 33.06 5.77
N ALA A 326 1.57 31.82 5.31
CA ALA A 326 1.81 30.66 6.17
C ALA A 326 3.24 30.64 6.73
N ALA A 327 4.26 31.00 5.95
CA ALA A 327 5.62 31.09 6.46
C ALA A 327 5.74 32.15 7.57
N ASN A 328 5.06 33.29 7.41
CA ASN A 328 5.13 34.44 8.33
C ASN A 328 4.21 34.33 9.55
N SER A 329 3.20 33.46 9.56
CA SER A 329 2.29 33.36 10.71
C SER A 329 2.92 32.67 11.93
N ARG A 330 4.12 32.07 11.80
CA ARG A 330 4.87 31.45 12.90
C ARG A 330 5.77 32.42 13.67
N THR A 331 6.18 33.54 13.06
CA THR A 331 7.08 34.52 13.70
C THR A 331 6.43 35.37 14.79
N HIS A 332 5.11 35.25 15.00
CA HIS A 332 4.34 36.06 15.96
C HIS A 332 3.66 35.25 17.07
N ALA A 333 3.88 33.94 17.13
CA ALA A 333 3.32 33.07 18.15
C ALA A 333 4.45 32.32 18.86
N ASP A 334 5.34 33.08 19.51
CA ASP A 334 6.26 32.64 20.56
C ASP A 334 6.07 33.56 21.78
#